data_AF-A0A849QG59-F1
#
_entry.id   AF-A0A849QG59-F1
#
_cell.length_a   1.000
_cell.length_b   1.000
_cell.length_c   1.000
_cell.angle_alpha   90.00
_cell.angle_beta   90.00
_cell.angle_gamma   90.00
#
_symmetry.space_group_name_H-M   'P 1'
#
loop_
_entity.id
_entity.type
_entity.pdbx_description
1 polymer ?
#
loop_
_entity_poly.entity_id
_entity_poly.type
_entity_poly.pdbx_seq_one_letter_code
_entity_poly.pdbx_strand_id
1 'polypeptide(L)'
;MTEFERQLVRSFNTYFKQNGIKGIAFRLKQHRFTHQYLDVIVDSLHPDYYLGIECKSISTDKGAKSLYFTQHFTTDKQGSHQADRMSEYLRLSGRKGFLAVELRQGVGKGRVAFAIPWKVVADRFESGANGFKVEEIREFPGIERTGSLYLIETRKWVEE
;
A
#
# COMPACT_ATOMS: atom_id res chain seq x y z
N MET A 1 12.47 7.21 6.44
CA MET A 1 11.61 6.15 7.01
C MET A 1 10.23 6.75 7.20
N THR A 2 9.19 6.25 6.53
CA THR A 2 7.87 6.89 6.64
C THR A 2 7.17 6.47 7.93
N GLU A 3 6.35 7.37 8.48
CA GLU A 3 5.50 7.08 9.64
C GLU A 3 4.34 6.16 9.26
N PHE A 4 3.90 6.23 8.00
CA PHE A 4 2.76 5.50 7.49
C PHE A 4 2.95 3.98 7.55
N GLU A 5 4.02 3.45 6.93
CA GLU A 5 4.34 2.02 6.93
C GLU A 5 4.49 1.47 8.36
N ARG A 6 5.14 2.24 9.25
CA ARG A 6 5.35 1.84 10.66
C ARG A 6 4.03 1.70 11.40
N GLN A 7 3.12 2.66 11.21
CA GLN A 7 1.80 2.62 11.83
C GLN A 7 0.96 1.48 11.25
N LEU A 8 1.02 1.22 9.94
CA LEU A 8 0.31 0.12 9.31
C LEU A 8 0.77 -1.24 9.86
N VAL A 9 2.09 -1.48 9.92
CA VAL A 9 2.65 -2.71 10.51
C VAL A 9 2.28 -2.86 11.99
N ARG A 10 2.36 -1.77 12.77
CA ARG A 10 1.93 -1.80 14.18
C ARG A 10 0.45 -2.16 14.31
N SER A 11 -0.39 -1.67 13.40
CA SER A 11 -1.83 -1.93 13.40
C SER A 11 -2.15 -3.38 13.12
N PHE A 12 -1.56 -3.99 12.08
CA PHE A 12 -1.70 -5.42 11.81
C PHE A 12 -1.25 -6.29 12.99
N ASN A 13 -0.05 -6.03 13.53
CA ASN A 13 0.47 -6.84 14.64
C ASN A 13 -0.36 -6.68 15.93
N THR A 14 -0.89 -5.49 16.19
CA THR A 14 -1.79 -5.25 17.32
C THR A 14 -3.11 -6.01 17.12
N TYR A 15 -3.68 -5.93 15.91
CA TYR A 15 -4.90 -6.63 15.55
C TYR A 15 -4.73 -8.15 15.68
N PHE A 16 -3.64 -8.73 15.20
CA PHE A 16 -3.37 -10.16 15.34
C PHE A 16 -3.27 -10.59 16.80
N LYS A 17 -2.54 -9.83 17.61
CA LYS A 17 -2.40 -10.12 19.04
C LYS A 17 -3.75 -10.04 19.76
N GLN A 18 -4.56 -9.03 19.47
CA GLN A 18 -5.86 -8.83 20.13
C GLN A 18 -6.90 -9.88 19.75
N ASN A 19 -6.85 -10.40 18.52
CA ASN A 19 -7.82 -11.36 18.00
C ASN A 19 -7.31 -12.82 18.02
N GLY A 20 -6.15 -13.09 18.61
CA GLY A 20 -5.58 -14.44 18.66
C GLY A 20 -5.22 -15.03 17.29
N ILE A 21 -4.98 -14.19 16.28
CA ILE A 21 -4.65 -14.61 14.92
C ILE A 21 -3.15 -14.88 14.83
N LYS A 22 -2.78 -16.05 14.31
CA LYS A 22 -1.38 -16.36 13.97
C LYS A 22 -0.98 -15.61 12.70
N GLY A 23 -0.38 -14.44 12.86
CA GLY A 23 0.15 -13.66 11.75
C GLY A 23 1.22 -12.69 12.20
N ILE A 24 2.00 -12.19 11.24
CA ILE A 24 3.02 -11.18 11.46
C ILE A 24 3.06 -10.21 10.28
N ALA A 25 3.12 -8.92 10.58
CA ALA A 25 3.41 -7.88 9.60
C ALA A 25 4.80 -7.32 9.83
N PHE A 26 5.54 -7.07 8.75
CA PHE A 26 6.84 -6.44 8.81
C PHE A 26 7.11 -5.60 7.56
N ARG A 27 7.96 -4.60 7.73
CA ARG A 27 8.45 -3.77 6.63
C ARG A 27 9.64 -4.48 5.99
N LEU A 28 9.68 -4.53 4.66
CA LEU A 28 10.90 -4.93 3.99
C LEU A 28 11.94 -3.83 4.20
N LYS A 29 13.13 -4.20 4.68
CA LYS A 29 14.24 -3.24 4.82
C LYS A 29 14.86 -3.00 3.45
N GLN A 30 15.01 -1.73 3.10
CA GLN A 30 15.75 -1.33 1.90
C GLN A 30 17.24 -1.52 2.21
N HIS A 31 17.89 -2.49 1.57
CA HIS A 31 19.35 -2.51 1.52
C HIS A 31 19.82 -1.51 0.46
N ARG A 32 20.97 -0.86 0.69
CA ARG A 32 21.59 -0.04 -0.36
C ARG A 32 21.81 -0.92 -1.59
N PHE A 33 21.41 -0.42 -2.76
CA PHE A 33 21.58 -1.10 -4.06
C PHE A 33 20.63 -2.27 -4.37
N THR A 34 19.58 -2.48 -3.58
CA THR A 34 18.55 -3.49 -3.89
C THR A 34 17.21 -2.82 -4.12
N HIS A 35 16.57 -3.12 -5.25
CA HIS A 35 15.25 -2.58 -5.58
C HIS A 35 14.19 -3.29 -4.73
N GLN A 36 13.43 -2.54 -3.95
CA GLN A 36 12.24 -3.05 -3.27
C GLN A 36 11.09 -3.23 -4.25
N TYR A 37 10.30 -4.26 -4.01
CA TYR A 37 9.07 -4.57 -4.74
C TYR A 37 7.83 -4.42 -3.87
N LEU A 38 7.99 -4.32 -2.55
CA LEU A 38 6.93 -4.07 -1.57
C LEU A 38 7.48 -3.28 -0.38
N ASP A 39 6.62 -2.49 0.27
CA ASP A 39 6.95 -1.81 1.51
C ASP A 39 6.63 -2.66 2.75
N VAL A 40 5.49 -3.36 2.73
CA VAL A 40 4.99 -4.18 3.85
C VAL A 40 4.57 -5.56 3.37
N ILE A 41 4.96 -6.58 4.14
CA ILE A 41 4.44 -7.95 4.03
C ILE A 41 3.61 -8.26 5.26
N VAL A 42 2.50 -8.95 5.04
CA VAL A 42 1.67 -9.56 6.08
C VAL A 42 1.60 -11.06 5.81
N ASP A 43 2.07 -11.85 6.76
CA ASP A 43 2.11 -13.31 6.66
C ASP A 43 1.20 -13.94 7.70
N SER A 44 0.26 -14.76 7.23
CA SER A 44 -0.61 -15.62 8.03
C SER A 44 -1.09 -16.77 7.15
N LEU A 45 -1.43 -17.91 7.77
CA LEU A 45 -2.16 -18.99 7.09
C LEU A 45 -3.64 -18.64 6.85
N HIS A 46 -4.14 -17.60 7.51
CA HIS A 46 -5.48 -17.11 7.24
C HIS A 46 -5.50 -16.34 5.91
N PRO A 47 -6.34 -16.73 4.92
CA PRO A 47 -6.29 -16.17 3.56
C PRO A 47 -6.43 -14.65 3.49
N ASP A 48 -7.18 -14.06 4.41
CA ASP A 48 -7.38 -12.60 4.47
C ASP A 48 -6.13 -11.81 4.89
N TYR A 49 -5.08 -12.49 5.35
CA TYR A 49 -3.86 -11.88 5.91
C TYR A 49 -2.57 -12.43 5.27
N TYR A 50 -2.66 -12.95 4.04
CA TYR A 50 -1.50 -13.29 3.22
C TYR A 50 -1.31 -12.22 2.13
N LEU A 51 -0.65 -11.12 2.50
CA LEU A 51 -0.71 -9.84 1.78
C LEU A 51 0.66 -9.26 1.43
N GLY A 52 0.76 -8.64 0.25
CA GLY A 52 1.82 -7.70 -0.11
C GLY A 52 1.25 -6.29 -0.29
N ILE A 53 1.85 -5.31 0.38
CA ILE A 53 1.34 -3.93 0.41
C ILE A 53 2.43 -2.96 -0.02
N GLU A 54 2.12 -2.13 -1.01
CA GLU A 54 2.91 -0.95 -1.38
C GLU A 54 2.30 0.29 -0.72
N CYS A 55 3.11 1.18 -0.19
CA CYS A 55 2.69 2.37 0.54
C CYS A 55 3.18 3.64 -0.17
N LYS A 56 2.26 4.54 -0.53
CA LYS A 56 2.61 5.86 -1.08
C LYS A 56 1.98 6.96 -0.22
N SER A 57 2.70 8.06 -0.03
CA SER A 57 2.17 9.26 0.64
C SER A 57 2.23 10.45 -0.32
N ILE A 58 1.08 11.04 -0.64
CA ILE A 58 0.98 12.24 -1.49
C ILE A 58 0.55 13.47 -0.68
N SER A 59 1.13 14.63 -0.99
CA SER A 59 0.87 15.89 -0.29
C SER A 59 -0.16 16.73 -1.02
N THR A 60 -1.43 16.55 -0.66
CA THR A 60 -2.53 17.37 -1.19
C THR A 60 -2.44 18.82 -0.72
N ASP A 61 -1.81 19.07 0.44
CA ASP A 61 -1.50 20.41 0.93
C ASP A 61 -0.50 21.18 0.07
N LYS A 62 0.39 20.44 -0.61
CA LYS A 62 1.37 20.98 -1.55
C LYS A 62 0.88 20.96 -3.00
N GLY A 63 -0.43 20.80 -3.21
CA GLY A 63 -1.05 20.85 -4.53
C GLY A 63 -0.91 19.57 -5.36
N ALA A 64 -0.49 18.44 -4.78
CA ALA A 64 -0.51 17.17 -5.50
C ALA A 64 -1.95 16.81 -5.88
N LYS A 65 -2.21 16.66 -7.18
CA LYS A 65 -3.53 16.31 -7.72
C LYS A 65 -3.65 14.85 -8.14
N SER A 66 -2.53 14.15 -8.26
CA SER A 66 -2.48 12.76 -8.72
C SER A 66 -1.27 12.03 -8.13
N LEU A 67 -1.41 10.72 -8.02
CA LEU A 67 -0.34 9.76 -7.81
C LEU A 67 0.08 9.23 -9.18
N TYR A 68 1.20 9.71 -9.70
CA TYR A 68 1.75 9.32 -11.01
C TYR A 68 2.66 8.10 -10.91
N PHE A 69 2.54 7.17 -11.86
CA PHE A 69 3.43 6.01 -11.97
C PHE A 69 4.89 6.43 -12.14
N THR A 70 5.15 7.36 -13.07
CA THR A 70 6.49 7.86 -13.39
C THR A 70 7.21 8.59 -12.24
N GLN A 71 6.46 9.11 -11.26
CA GLN A 71 7.03 9.90 -10.15
C GLN A 71 7.08 9.13 -8.84
N HIS A 72 6.07 8.30 -8.57
CA HIS A 72 5.89 7.67 -7.26
C HIS A 72 6.37 6.23 -7.25
N PHE A 73 6.52 5.60 -8.41
CA PHE A 73 7.03 4.24 -8.55
C PHE A 73 8.44 4.26 -9.11
N THR A 74 9.21 3.25 -8.73
CA THR A 74 10.63 3.16 -9.12
C THR A 74 10.79 2.33 -10.38
N THR A 75 11.60 2.82 -11.32
CA THR A 75 12.15 1.99 -12.40
C THR A 75 13.57 1.59 -12.01
N ASP A 76 13.89 0.31 -12.12
CA ASP A 76 15.25 -0.15 -11.84
C ASP A 76 16.24 0.19 -12.97
N LYS A 77 17.51 -0.14 -12.77
CA LYS A 77 18.57 0.15 -13.76
C LYS A 77 18.41 -0.63 -15.06
N GLN A 78 17.62 -1.70 -15.04
CA GLN A 78 17.33 -2.56 -16.18
C GLN A 78 16.04 -2.14 -16.90
N GLY A 79 15.37 -1.08 -16.44
CA GLY A 79 14.13 -0.57 -17.03
C GLY A 79 12.86 -1.24 -16.50
N SER A 80 12.95 -2.12 -15.50
CA SER A 80 11.77 -2.78 -14.93
C SER A 80 11.04 -1.88 -13.94
N HIS A 81 9.77 -1.59 -14.24
CA HIS A 81 8.94 -0.73 -13.41
C HIS A 81 8.48 -1.46 -12.14
N GLN A 82 8.35 -0.73 -11.02
CA GLN A 82 7.96 -1.31 -9.73
C GLN A 82 6.59 -2.01 -9.80
N ALA A 83 5.66 -1.49 -10.61
CA ALA A 83 4.36 -2.15 -10.80
C ALA A 83 4.53 -3.56 -11.37
N ASP A 84 5.35 -3.75 -12.41
CA ASP A 84 5.61 -5.07 -13.00
C ASP A 84 6.25 -6.02 -11.98
N ARG A 85 7.26 -5.53 -11.25
CA ARG A 85 7.97 -6.32 -10.24
C ARG A 85 7.05 -6.76 -9.10
N MET A 86 6.15 -5.89 -8.66
CA MET A 86 5.19 -6.21 -7.60
C MET A 86 4.10 -7.15 -8.11
N SER A 87 3.56 -6.93 -9.31
CA SER A 87 2.60 -7.85 -9.95
C SER A 87 3.17 -9.25 -10.06
N GLU A 88 4.42 -9.38 -10.52
CA GLU A 88 5.09 -10.67 -10.63
C GLU A 88 5.32 -11.32 -9.26
N TYR A 89 5.73 -10.55 -8.25
CA TYR A 89 5.90 -11.04 -6.89
C TYR A 89 4.59 -11.58 -6.29
N LEU A 90 3.49 -10.82 -6.43
CA LEU A 90 2.18 -11.22 -5.91
C LEU A 90 1.68 -12.48 -6.62
N ARG A 91 1.83 -12.54 -7.95
CA ARG A 91 1.48 -13.72 -8.77
C ARG A 91 2.26 -14.96 -8.33
N LEU A 92 3.58 -14.85 -8.21
CA LEU A 92 4.44 -15.99 -7.84
C LEU A 92 4.24 -16.44 -6.39
N SER A 93 3.96 -15.50 -5.49
CA SER A 93 3.77 -15.83 -4.07
C SER A 93 2.35 -16.27 -3.72
N GLY A 94 1.35 -15.95 -4.55
CA GLY A 94 -0.06 -16.19 -4.22
C GLY A 94 -0.63 -15.25 -3.17
N ARG A 95 0.09 -14.17 -2.82
CA ARG A 95 -0.42 -13.13 -1.92
C ARG A 95 -1.44 -12.26 -2.64
N LYS A 96 -2.49 -11.86 -1.92
CA LYS A 96 -3.29 -10.71 -2.36
C LYS A 96 -2.48 -9.44 -2.16
N GLY A 97 -2.82 -8.38 -2.90
CA GLY A 97 -2.10 -7.11 -2.74
C GLY A 97 -2.98 -5.91 -2.92
N PHE A 98 -2.52 -4.80 -2.35
CA PHE A 98 -3.11 -3.48 -2.55
C PHE A 98 -2.07 -2.39 -2.41
N LEU A 99 -2.36 -1.24 -3.02
CA LEU A 99 -1.62 0.00 -2.85
C LEU A 99 -2.31 0.83 -1.76
N ALA A 100 -1.62 1.01 -0.65
CA ALA A 100 -2.03 1.90 0.43
C ALA A 100 -1.58 3.34 0.12
N VAL A 101 -2.52 4.27 0.00
CA VAL A 101 -2.23 5.68 -0.34
C VAL A 101 -2.61 6.59 0.82
N GLU A 102 -1.63 7.24 1.45
CA GLU A 102 -1.84 8.27 2.48
C GLU A 102 -1.91 9.66 1.83
N LEU A 103 -3.04 10.35 2.00
CA LEU A 103 -3.19 11.76 1.62
C LEU A 103 -2.81 12.65 2.81
N ARG A 104 -1.74 13.41 2.65
CA ARG A 104 -1.31 14.43 3.62
C ARG A 104 -2.00 15.74 3.31
N GLN A 105 -2.89 16.16 4.22
CA GLN A 105 -3.74 17.34 4.06
C GLN A 105 -3.15 18.62 4.69
N GLY A 106 -1.92 18.54 5.21
CA GLY A 106 -1.21 19.67 5.81
C GLY A 106 -1.26 19.67 7.33
N VAL A 107 -0.65 20.69 7.94
CA VAL A 107 -0.52 20.80 9.39
C VAL A 107 -1.91 20.95 10.03
N GLY A 108 -2.18 20.17 11.09
CA GLY A 108 -3.44 20.22 11.84
C GLY A 108 -4.62 19.49 11.20
N LYS A 109 -4.48 18.97 9.97
CA LYS A 109 -5.51 18.12 9.33
C LYS A 109 -5.17 16.64 9.51
N GLY A 110 -6.19 15.83 9.76
CA GLY A 110 -6.06 14.39 9.85
C GLY A 110 -5.47 13.81 8.56
N ARG A 111 -4.64 12.79 8.69
CA ARG A 111 -4.20 12.01 7.53
C ARG A 111 -5.28 10.99 7.20
N VAL A 112 -5.65 10.92 5.94
CA VAL A 112 -6.58 9.90 5.44
C VAL A 112 -5.82 8.95 4.54
N ALA A 113 -6.17 7.68 4.57
CA ALA A 113 -5.54 6.66 3.76
C ALA A 113 -6.59 5.81 3.06
N PHE A 114 -6.25 5.31 1.88
CA PHE A 114 -7.13 4.52 1.02
C PHE A 114 -6.39 3.30 0.50
N ALA A 115 -7.12 2.21 0.24
CA ALA A 115 -6.58 0.98 -0.30
C ALA A 115 -7.09 0.75 -1.72
N ILE A 116 -6.18 0.74 -2.69
CA ILE A 116 -6.48 0.42 -4.09
C ILE A 116 -6.10 -1.04 -4.33
N PRO A 117 -7.04 -1.95 -4.68
CA PRO A 117 -6.72 -3.33 -4.99
C PRO A 117 -5.63 -3.41 -6.05
N TRP A 118 -4.66 -4.32 -5.89
CA TRP A 118 -3.49 -4.33 -6.76
C TRP A 118 -3.85 -4.62 -8.22
N LYS A 119 -4.88 -5.43 -8.47
CA LYS A 119 -5.38 -5.67 -9.82
C LYS A 119 -5.75 -4.36 -10.53
N VAL A 120 -6.42 -3.44 -9.84
CA VAL A 120 -6.77 -2.12 -10.38
C VAL A 120 -5.52 -1.30 -10.71
N VAL A 121 -4.48 -1.38 -9.87
CA VAL A 121 -3.19 -0.72 -10.11
C VAL A 121 -2.49 -1.29 -11.34
N ALA A 122 -2.44 -2.62 -11.45
CA ALA A 122 -1.83 -3.33 -12.58
C ALA A 122 -2.57 -3.03 -13.89
N ASP A 123 -3.89 -3.23 -13.93
CA ASP A 123 -4.72 -2.98 -15.12
C ASP A 123 -4.58 -1.51 -15.58
N ARG A 124 -4.55 -0.56 -14.63
CA ARG A 124 -4.36 0.88 -14.92
C ARG A 124 -2.97 1.18 -15.48
N PHE A 125 -1.93 0.53 -14.97
CA PHE A 125 -0.57 0.70 -15.46
C PHE A 125 -0.42 0.10 -16.87
N GLU A 126 -0.93 -1.11 -17.09
CA GLU A 126 -0.91 -1.83 -18.36
C GLU A 126 -1.69 -1.08 -19.45
N SER A 127 -2.76 -0.37 -19.09
CA SER A 127 -3.50 0.48 -20.03
C SER A 127 -2.73 1.73 -20.49
N GLY A 128 -1.52 1.97 -19.98
CA GLY A 128 -0.71 3.15 -20.30
C GLY A 128 -1.21 4.44 -19.64
N ALA A 129 -2.07 4.37 -18.62
CA ALA A 129 -2.51 5.56 -17.91
C ALA A 129 -1.38 6.14 -17.04
N ASN A 130 -1.44 7.46 -16.77
CA ASN A 130 -0.37 8.15 -16.04
C ASN A 130 -0.34 7.85 -14.53
N GLY A 131 -1.43 7.34 -13.96
CA GLY A 131 -1.61 7.15 -12.52
C GLY A 131 -3.06 7.38 -12.08
N PHE A 132 -3.25 7.74 -10.81
CA PHE A 132 -4.56 7.94 -10.17
C PHE A 132 -4.76 9.39 -9.73
N LYS A 133 -5.94 9.97 -10.00
CA LYS A 133 -6.27 11.31 -9.48
C LYS A 133 -6.60 11.24 -7.99
N VAL A 134 -6.37 12.31 -7.24
CA VAL A 134 -6.71 12.37 -5.80
C VAL A 134 -8.19 12.11 -5.56
N GLU A 135 -9.08 12.69 -6.38
CA GLU A 135 -10.52 12.46 -6.21
C GLU A 135 -10.89 11.00 -6.48
N GLU A 136 -10.27 10.37 -7.47
CA GLU A 136 -10.46 8.94 -7.74
C GLU A 136 -9.95 8.06 -6.58
N ILE A 137 -8.82 8.41 -5.98
CA ILE A 137 -8.26 7.67 -4.82
C ILE A 137 -9.26 7.65 -3.65
N ARG A 138 -10.07 8.71 -3.48
CA ARG A 138 -11.05 8.81 -2.40
C ARG A 138 -12.26 7.89 -2.55
N GLU A 139 -12.52 7.41 -3.77
CA GLU A 139 -13.61 6.48 -4.06
C GLU A 139 -13.26 5.04 -3.66
N PHE A 140 -11.98 4.76 -3.41
CA PHE A 140 -11.55 3.45 -2.91
C PHE A 140 -11.80 3.30 -1.41
N PRO A 141 -11.84 2.05 -0.91
CA PRO A 141 -11.99 1.76 0.51
C PRO A 141 -11.01 2.52 1.40
N GLY A 142 -11.55 3.21 2.41
CA GLY A 142 -10.76 3.89 3.42
C GLY A 142 -9.98 2.91 4.31
N ILE A 143 -8.75 3.27 4.64
CA ILE A 143 -7.99 2.65 5.73
C ILE A 143 -8.21 3.52 6.97
N GLU A 144 -9.34 3.26 7.64
CA GLU A 144 -9.79 4.04 8.79
C GLU A 144 -8.82 3.96 9.97
N ARG A 145 -8.85 4.98 10.83
CA ARG A 145 -7.98 5.08 12.00
C ARG A 145 -8.78 5.24 13.28
N THR A 146 -8.38 4.49 14.30
CA THR A 146 -8.80 4.70 15.69
C THR A 146 -7.58 5.15 16.49
N GLY A 147 -7.44 6.47 16.63
CA GLY A 147 -6.26 7.08 17.25
C GLY A 147 -4.98 6.86 16.43
N SER A 148 -4.03 6.13 17.00
CA SER A 148 -2.72 5.87 16.37
C SER A 148 -2.67 4.62 15.49
N LEU A 149 -3.74 3.83 15.47
CA LEU A 149 -3.82 2.56 14.76
C LEU A 149 -4.85 2.63 13.62
N TYR A 150 -4.58 1.88 12.56
CA TYR A 150 -5.52 1.60 11.49
C TYR A 150 -6.45 0.45 11.88
N LEU A 151 -7.73 0.55 11.50
CA LEU A 151 -8.68 -0.55 11.59
C LEU A 151 -8.37 -1.55 10.48
N ILE A 152 -8.24 -2.85 10.81
CA ILE A 152 -7.85 -3.88 9.84
C ILE A 152 -9.09 -4.50 9.20
N GLU A 153 -9.37 -4.15 7.93
CA GLU A 153 -10.52 -4.63 7.16
C GLU A 153 -10.10 -5.14 5.77
N THR A 154 -9.18 -6.11 5.76
CA THR A 154 -8.46 -6.52 4.55
C THR A 154 -9.33 -6.98 3.40
N ARG A 155 -10.50 -7.59 3.67
CA ARG A 155 -11.48 -7.96 2.63
C ARG A 155 -11.89 -6.76 1.78
N LYS A 156 -12.26 -5.64 2.42
CA LYS A 156 -12.62 -4.41 1.71
C LYS A 156 -11.48 -3.90 0.84
N TRP A 157 -10.22 -4.11 1.25
CA TRP A 157 -9.05 -3.51 0.61
C TRP A 157 -8.52 -4.26 -0.61
N VAL A 158 -8.91 -5.52 -0.75
CA VAL A 158 -8.41 -6.44 -1.80
C VAL A 158 -9.51 -7.01 -2.68
N GLU A 159 -10.78 -6.70 -2.39
CA GLU A 159 -11.92 -7.04 -3.25
C GLU A 159 -11.87 -6.20 -4.54
N GLU A 160 -12.15 -6.84 -5.67
CA GLU A 160 -12.07 -6.31 -7.04
C GLU A 160 -13.40 -5.72 -7.50
#